data_AF-A0A0P1AB85-F1
#
_entry.id   AF-A0A0P1AB85-F1
#
_cell.length_a   1.000
_cell.length_b   1.000
_cell.length_c   1.000
_cell.angle_alpha   90.00
_cell.angle_beta   90.00
_cell.angle_gamma   90.00
#
_symmetry.space_group_name_H-M   'P 1'
#
loop_
_entity.id
_entity.type
_entity.pdbx_description
1 polymer ?
#
loop_
_entity_poly.entity_id
_entity_poly.type
_entity_poly.pdbx_seq_one_letter_code
_entity_poly.pdbx_strand_id
1 'polypeptide(L)'
;MHAPLDRPHPDCQIEIKALLDCHNDNPYAKFFGACNDVKSALDQCFKKEKIRIRSENLRHAKASDAYVRRKMQERRDRVAAEEKVR
;
A
#
# COMPACT_ATOMS: atom_id res chain seq x y z
N MET A 1 11.58 -13.56 -11.60
CA MET A 1 10.26 -12.90 -11.68
C MET A 1 10.06 -12.00 -10.46
N HIS A 2 10.08 -10.67 -10.63
CA HIS A 2 9.78 -9.68 -9.58
C HIS A 2 8.33 -9.21 -9.67
N ALA A 3 7.82 -8.54 -8.63
CA ALA A 3 6.51 -7.90 -8.70
C ALA A 3 6.48 -6.83 -9.82
N PRO A 4 5.31 -6.50 -10.39
CA PRO A 4 5.18 -5.46 -11.41
C PRO A 4 5.77 -4.13 -10.92
N LEU A 5 6.59 -3.49 -11.77
CA LEU A 5 7.21 -2.18 -11.54
C LEU A 5 6.49 -1.06 -12.29
N ASP A 6 5.29 -1.34 -12.77
CA ASP A 6 4.44 -0.48 -13.58
C ASP A 6 3.85 0.71 -12.79
N ARG A 7 3.74 0.56 -11.47
CA ARG A 7 3.27 1.61 -10.56
C ARG A 7 4.42 2.30 -9.82
N PRO A 8 4.20 3.52 -9.31
CA PRO A 8 5.21 4.23 -8.51
C PRO A 8 5.54 3.47 -7.22
N HIS A 9 6.83 3.35 -6.93
CA HIS A 9 7.37 2.72 -5.72
C HIS A 9 8.32 3.69 -5.02
N PRO A 10 7.81 4.79 -4.42
CA PRO A 10 8.62 5.88 -3.90
C PRO A 10 9.64 5.42 -2.84
N ASP A 11 9.31 4.38 -2.08
CA ASP A 11 10.16 3.87 -1.00
C ASP A 11 11.24 2.88 -1.49
N CYS A 12 11.10 2.34 -2.70
CA CYS A 12 11.91 1.21 -3.19
C CYS A 12 12.67 1.51 -4.48
N GLN A 13 12.81 2.78 -4.84
CA GLN A 13 13.39 3.18 -6.11
C GLN A 13 14.88 2.83 -6.23
N ILE A 14 15.59 2.76 -5.10
CA ILE A 14 17.01 2.39 -5.03
C ILE A 14 17.17 0.91 -5.40
N GLU A 15 16.35 0.05 -4.83
CA GLU A 15 16.35 -1.39 -5.00
C GLU A 15 15.89 -1.77 -6.42
N ILE A 16 14.92 -1.02 -6.97
CA ILE A 16 14.49 -1.16 -8.37
C ILE A 16 15.66 -0.85 -9.31
N LYS A 17 16.36 0.27 -9.07
CA LYS A 17 17.53 0.64 -9.86
C LYS A 17 18.62 -0.43 -9.77
N ALA A 18 18.92 -0.93 -8.57
CA ALA A 18 19.92 -1.98 -8.39
C ALA A 18 19.56 -3.27 -9.16
N LEU A 19 18.28 -3.66 -9.18
CA LEU A 19 17.85 -4.84 -9.94
C LEU A 19 17.94 -4.63 -11.46
N LEU A 20 17.57 -3.43 -11.94
CA LEU A 20 17.69 -3.06 -13.35
C LEU A 20 19.16 -3.06 -13.79
N ASP A 21 20.04 -2.46 -13.01
CA ASP A 21 21.48 -2.42 -13.28
C ASP A 21 22.04 -3.85 -13.31
N CYS A 22 21.70 -4.71 -12.34
CA CYS A 22 22.10 -6.13 -12.36
C CYS A 22 21.61 -6.88 -13.62
N HIS A 23 20.37 -6.64 -14.04
CA HIS A 23 19.81 -7.27 -15.25
C HIS A 23 20.45 -6.77 -16.55
N ASN A 24 20.90 -5.51 -16.58
CA ASN A 24 21.61 -4.93 -17.72
C ASN A 24 23.03 -5.49 -17.84
N ASP A 25 23.73 -5.65 -16.70
CA ASP A 25 25.07 -6.22 -16.67
C ASP A 25 25.07 -7.74 -16.93
N ASN A 26 23.97 -8.41 -16.60
CA ASN A 26 23.84 -9.88 -16.66
C ASN A 26 22.67 -10.33 -17.55
N PRO A 27 22.67 -10.03 -18.87
CA PRO A 27 21.52 -10.27 -19.73
C PRO A 27 21.13 -11.75 -19.83
N TYR A 28 22.09 -12.68 -19.72
CA TYR A 28 21.83 -14.13 -19.69
C TYR A 28 21.81 -14.70 -18.27
N ALA A 29 22.77 -14.30 -17.42
CA ALA A 29 22.91 -14.83 -16.06
C ALA A 29 21.78 -14.41 -15.12
N LYS A 30 21.02 -13.35 -15.44
CA LYS A 30 19.79 -12.99 -14.71
C LYS A 30 18.75 -14.13 -14.68
N PHE A 31 18.71 -14.97 -15.72
CA PHE A 31 17.80 -16.12 -15.78
C PHE A 31 18.30 -17.32 -14.98
N PHE A 32 19.60 -17.35 -14.66
CA PHE A 32 20.24 -18.38 -13.83
C PHE A 32 20.37 -17.97 -12.36
N GLY A 33 19.79 -16.83 -11.96
CA GLY A 33 19.73 -16.41 -10.56
C GLY A 33 20.89 -15.53 -10.08
N ALA A 34 21.73 -15.01 -10.98
CA ALA A 34 22.85 -14.12 -10.60
C ALA A 34 22.41 -12.85 -9.86
N CYS A 35 21.15 -12.42 -10.04
CA CYS A 35 20.58 -11.24 -9.40
C CYS A 35 19.64 -11.58 -8.22
N ASN A 36 19.68 -12.80 -7.66
CA ASN A 36 18.74 -13.23 -6.62
C ASN A 36 18.87 -12.44 -5.31
N ASP A 37 20.07 -12.05 -4.91
CA ASP A 37 20.28 -11.29 -3.67
C ASP A 37 19.69 -9.87 -3.80
N VAL A 38 19.95 -9.22 -4.93
CA VAL A 38 19.37 -7.90 -5.27
C VAL A 38 17.85 -7.99 -5.34
N LYS A 39 17.32 -9.05 -5.94
CA LYS A 39 15.88 -9.33 -5.97
C LYS A 39 15.31 -9.51 -4.56
N SER A 40 16.01 -10.23 -3.68
CA SER A 40 15.57 -10.45 -2.29
C SER A 40 15.47 -9.13 -1.52
N ALA A 41 16.42 -8.22 -1.72
CA ALA A 41 16.37 -6.88 -1.14
C ALA A 41 15.15 -6.08 -1.65
N LEU A 42 14.88 -6.13 -2.95
CA LEU A 42 13.69 -5.50 -3.54
C LEU A 42 12.39 -6.06 -2.97
N ASP A 43 12.27 -7.38 -2.87
CA ASP A 43 11.08 -8.04 -2.33
C ASP A 43 10.83 -7.65 -0.85
N GLN A 44 11.90 -7.51 -0.06
CA GLN A 44 11.81 -7.02 1.31
C GLN A 44 11.34 -5.56 1.37
N CYS A 45 11.81 -4.71 0.45
CA CYS A 45 11.34 -3.33 0.36
C CYS A 45 9.84 -3.27 0.03
N PHE A 46 9.39 -3.99 -1.00
CA PHE A 46 7.97 -4.06 -1.35
C PHE A 46 7.09 -4.61 -0.23
N LYS A 47 7.60 -5.55 0.56
CA LYS A 47 6.88 -6.04 1.73
C LYS A 47 6.68 -4.93 2.77
N LYS A 48 7.71 -4.12 3.05
CA LYS A 48 7.63 -2.98 3.98
C LYS A 48 6.68 -1.90 3.47
N GLU A 49 6.81 -1.52 2.20
CA GLU A 49 5.93 -0.54 1.54
C GLU A 49 4.46 -0.98 1.61
N LYS A 50 4.18 -2.25 1.28
CA LYS A 50 2.83 -2.82 1.35
C LYS A 50 2.26 -2.78 2.77
N ILE A 51 3.07 -3.06 3.79
CA ILE A 51 2.63 -2.99 5.19
C ILE A 51 2.31 -1.54 5.58
N ARG A 52 3.16 -0.58 5.20
CA ARG A 52 2.95 0.85 5.45
C ARG A 52 1.63 1.34 4.85
N ILE A 53 1.44 1.14 3.55
CA ILE A 53 0.22 1.55 2.83
C ILE A 53 -1.02 0.88 3.44
N ARG A 54 -0.93 -0.42 3.77
CA ARG A 54 -2.05 -1.13 4.41
C ARG A 54 -2.40 -0.52 5.77
N SER A 55 -1.40 -0.11 6.55
CA SER A 55 -1.61 0.51 7.85
C SER A 55 -2.25 1.91 7.73
N GLU A 56 -1.83 2.71 6.76
CA GLU A 56 -2.39 4.03 6.46
C GLU A 56 -3.84 3.88 6.01
N ASN A 57 -4.11 3.00 5.03
CA ASN A 57 -5.47 2.72 4.55
C ASN A 57 -6.40 2.25 5.68
N LEU A 58 -5.90 1.42 6.60
CA LEU A 58 -6.67 0.99 7.76
C LEU A 58 -7.01 2.17 8.69
N ARG A 59 -6.07 3.08 8.93
CA ARG A 59 -6.31 4.28 9.73
C ARG A 59 -7.35 5.18 9.07
N HIS A 60 -7.23 5.42 7.77
CA HIS A 60 -8.20 6.21 7.01
C HIS A 60 -9.59 5.57 7.00
N ALA A 61 -9.68 4.26 6.79
CA ALA A 61 -10.94 3.53 6.82
C ALA A 61 -11.63 3.63 8.19
N LYS A 62 -10.87 3.46 9.29
CA LYS A 62 -11.41 3.61 10.66
C LYS A 62 -11.90 5.03 10.93
N ALA A 63 -11.14 6.05 10.50
CA ALA A 63 -11.54 7.45 10.68
C ALA A 63 -12.81 7.78 9.88
N SER A 64 -12.91 7.30 8.64
CA SER A 64 -14.09 7.47 7.79
C SER A 64 -15.31 6.76 8.38
N ASP A 65 -15.18 5.51 8.80
CA ASP A 65 -16.25 4.74 9.43
C ASP A 65 -16.76 5.42 10.71
N ALA A 66 -15.86 5.88 11.58
CA ALA A 66 -16.23 6.64 12.78
C ALA A 66 -16.98 7.94 12.45
N TYR A 67 -16.53 8.69 11.44
CA TYR A 67 -17.19 9.90 10.97
C TYR A 67 -18.61 9.61 10.45
N VAL A 68 -18.74 8.60 9.59
CA VAL A 68 -20.04 8.19 9.02
C VAL A 68 -20.99 7.75 10.13
N ARG A 69 -20.54 6.91 11.07
CA ARG A 69 -21.35 6.47 12.21
C ARG A 69 -21.84 7.64 13.05
N ARG A 70 -20.97 8.60 13.37
CA ARG A 70 -21.35 9.82 14.10
C ARG A 70 -22.43 10.60 13.36
N LYS A 71 -22.23 10.85 12.05
CA LYS A 71 -23.21 11.59 11.23
C LYS A 71 -24.55 10.85 11.09
N MET A 72 -24.53 9.53 10.99
CA MET A 72 -25.76 8.74 10.98
C MET A 72 -26.49 8.83 12.31
N GLN A 73 -25.78 8.77 13.44
CA GLN A 73 -26.37 8.92 14.77
C GLN A 73 -26.98 10.31 14.97
N GLU A 74 -26.24 11.38 14.63
CA GLU A 74 -26.76 12.75 14.66
C GLU A 74 -28.07 12.89 13.86
N ARG A 75 -28.15 12.27 12.66
CA ARG A 75 -29.39 12.29 11.87
C ARG A 75 -30.53 11.51 12.52
N ARG A 76 -30.25 10.33 13.09
CA ARG A 76 -31.25 9.52 13.79
C ARG A 76 -31.82 10.27 15.00
N ASP A 77 -30.94 10.90 15.78
CA ASP A 77 -31.32 11.67 16.97
C ASP A 77 -32.16 12.90 16.57
N ARG A 78 -31.81 13.59 15.47
CA ARG A 78 -32.60 14.70 14.94
C ARG A 78 -34.01 14.26 14.54
N VAL A 79 -34.13 13.18 13.77
CA VAL A 79 -35.44 12.64 13.35
C VAL A 79 -36.27 12.24 14.58
N ALA A 80 -35.66 11.56 15.55
CA ALA A 80 -36.35 11.18 16.79
C ALA A 80 -36.79 12.39 17.63
N ALA A 81 -36.05 13.49 17.61
CA ALA A 81 -36.44 14.73 18.27
C ALA A 81 -37.61 15.42 17.53
N GLU A 82 -37.56 15.50 16.20
CA GLU A 82 -38.65 16.01 15.36
C GLU A 82 -39.95 15.21 15.55
N GLU A 83 -39.86 13.88 15.64
CA GLU A 83 -41.00 12.99 15.91
C GLU A 83 -41.63 13.20 17.30
N LYS A 84 -40.83 13.54 18.33
CA LYS A 84 -41.34 13.80 19.68
C LYS A 84 -42.08 15.13 19.82
N VAL A 85 -41.79 16.10 18.95
CA VAL A 85 -42.42 17.42 18.95
C VAL A 85 -43.72 17.44 18.14
N ARG A 86 -43.89 16.46 17.25
CA ARG A 86 -45.09 16.27 16.42
C ARG A 86 -46.19 15.53 17.17
#